data_AF-A0A7J9NU56-F1
#
_entry.id   AF-A0A7J9NU56-F1
#
_cell.length_a   1.000
_cell.length_b   1.000
_cell.length_c   1.000
_cell.angle_alpha   90.00
_cell.angle_beta   90.00
_cell.angle_gamma   90.00
#
_symmetry.space_group_name_H-M   'P 1'
#
loop_
_entity.id
_entity.type
_entity.pdbx_description
1 polymer ?
#
loop_
_entity_poly.entity_id
_entity_poly.type
_entity_poly.pdbx_seq_one_letter_code
_entity_poly.pdbx_strand_id
1 'polypeptide(L)'
;MNNAKFPAKLIEIESFRDDRGHLFEQFIIVEAETGEQFWIQDLLLYCDNEMKGKIIEIDFSVSQSFSGDNLVKQDNKEKKIVVKKMYSGNKYSLDYPTFYGEIVGRMDDPSELIVDVGSGTISVSINKKEVDNFLIGDYIKIRSSLVQF
;
A
#
# COMPACT_ATOMS: atom_id res chain seq x y z
N MET A 1 0.37 12.47 16.83
CA MET A 1 -0.23 12.11 15.54
C MET A 1 -0.58 10.63 15.56
N ASN A 2 -1.66 10.20 14.90
CA ASN A 2 -1.91 8.78 14.65
C ASN A 2 -1.11 8.42 13.41
N ASN A 3 -0.03 7.66 13.55
CA ASN A 3 0.67 7.11 12.38
C ASN A 3 -0.24 6.07 11.70
N ALA A 4 -0.11 5.93 10.37
CA ALA A 4 -0.73 4.82 9.67
C ALA A 4 -0.23 3.49 10.26
N LYS A 5 -1.13 2.52 10.45
CA LYS A 5 -0.84 1.23 11.04
C LYS A 5 -1.56 0.16 10.25
N PHE A 6 -0.81 -0.59 9.45
CA PHE A 6 -1.35 -1.68 8.66
C PHE A 6 -0.68 -3.01 9.06
N PRO A 7 -1.30 -3.82 9.94
CA PRO A 7 -0.78 -5.14 10.25
C PRO A 7 -1.05 -6.08 9.08
N ALA A 8 0.01 -6.73 8.59
CA ALA A 8 -0.11 -7.75 7.55
C ALA A 8 0.86 -8.90 7.79
N LYS A 9 0.46 -10.11 7.39
CA LYS A 9 1.32 -11.29 7.47
C LYS A 9 2.23 -11.37 6.25
N LEU A 10 3.54 -11.45 6.45
CA LEU A 10 4.50 -11.63 5.36
C LEU A 10 4.39 -13.05 4.79
N ILE A 11 4.07 -13.18 3.50
CA ILE A 11 3.89 -14.47 2.82
C ILE A 11 5.14 -14.84 2.03
N GLU A 12 5.62 -13.92 1.20
CA GLU A 12 6.72 -14.16 0.29
C GLU A 12 7.60 -12.92 0.17
N ILE A 13 8.87 -13.16 -0.18
CA ILE A 13 9.85 -12.12 -0.49
C ILE A 13 10.49 -12.52 -1.81
N GLU A 14 10.35 -11.67 -2.81
CA GLU A 14 11.04 -11.76 -4.09
C GLU A 14 12.19 -10.76 -4.07
N SER A 15 13.42 -11.26 -4.20
CA SER A 15 14.65 -10.48 -4.05
C SER A 15 15.41 -10.40 -5.36
N PHE A 16 15.79 -9.18 -5.74
CA PHE A 16 16.51 -8.89 -6.96
C PHE A 16 17.95 -8.50 -6.63
N ARG A 17 18.90 -9.19 -7.26
CA ARG A 17 20.33 -9.06 -7.00
C ARG A 17 21.09 -8.67 -8.27
N ASP A 18 22.11 -7.84 -8.12
CA ASP A 18 22.99 -7.46 -9.21
C ASP A 18 23.90 -8.63 -9.65
N ASP A 19 24.74 -8.40 -10.66
CA ASP A 19 25.70 -9.39 -11.18
C ASP A 19 26.79 -9.80 -10.17
N ARG A 20 26.92 -9.05 -9.06
CA ARG A 20 27.83 -9.31 -7.94
C ARG A 20 27.12 -9.93 -6.73
N GLY A 21 25.81 -10.17 -6.82
CA GLY A 21 24.99 -10.74 -5.77
C GLY A 21 24.49 -9.74 -4.72
N HIS A 22 24.71 -8.44 -4.88
CA HIS A 22 24.17 -7.43 -3.98
C HIS A 22 22.67 -7.28 -4.18
N LEU A 23 21.94 -7.30 -3.07
CA LEU A 23 20.52 -7.02 -3.03
C LEU A 23 20.29 -5.53 -3.30
N PHE A 24 19.48 -5.21 -4.31
CA PHE A 24 19.17 -3.82 -4.67
C PHE A 24 17.68 -3.51 -4.71
N GLU A 25 16.83 -4.54 -4.79
CA GLU A 25 15.37 -4.37 -4.82
C GLU A 25 14.68 -5.60 -4.25
N GLN A 26 13.58 -5.38 -3.52
CA GLN A 26 12.73 -6.44 -3.00
C GLN A 26 11.25 -6.11 -3.21
N PHE A 27 10.48 -7.14 -3.54
CA PHE A 27 9.03 -7.11 -3.48
C PHE A 27 8.58 -8.10 -2.42
N ILE A 28 7.76 -7.64 -1.50
CA ILE A 28 7.17 -8.48 -0.47
C ILE A 28 5.71 -8.72 -0.78
N ILE A 29 5.25 -9.96 -0.60
CA ILE A 29 3.84 -10.30 -0.67
C ILE A 29 3.35 -10.44 0.75
N VAL A 30 2.30 -9.72 1.09
CA VAL A 30 1.67 -9.76 2.41
C VAL A 30 0.21 -10.17 2.30
N GLU A 31 -0.36 -10.64 3.40
CA GLU A 31 -1.76 -10.99 3.57
C GLU A 31 -2.38 -10.10 4.64
N ALA A 32 -3.45 -9.39 4.29
CA ALA A 32 -4.26 -8.61 5.23
C ALA A 32 -5.05 -9.54 6.18
N GLU A 33 -5.55 -9.00 7.29
CA GLU A 33 -6.41 -9.75 8.23
C GLU A 33 -7.65 -10.36 7.56
N THR A 34 -8.18 -9.67 6.56
CA THR A 34 -9.34 -10.08 5.75
C THR A 34 -8.99 -11.15 4.70
N GLY A 35 -7.71 -11.53 4.57
CA GLY A 35 -7.21 -12.61 3.73
C GLY A 35 -6.76 -12.19 2.31
N GLU A 36 -6.94 -10.93 1.92
CA GLU A 36 -6.45 -10.42 0.64
C GLU A 36 -4.93 -10.30 0.65
N GLN A 37 -4.30 -10.76 -0.43
CA GLN A 37 -2.87 -10.73 -0.60
C GLN A 37 -2.45 -9.70 -1.65
N PHE A 38 -1.48 -8.86 -1.32
CA PHE A 38 -0.96 -7.84 -2.22
C PHE A 38 0.55 -7.67 -2.05
N TRP A 39 1.17 -7.04 -3.05
CA TRP A 39 2.62 -6.83 -3.11
C TRP A 39 3.00 -5.42 -2.71
N ILE A 40 4.22 -5.27 -2.24
CA ILE A 40 4.76 -4.02 -1.73
C ILE A 40 6.25 -3.94 -2.07
N GLN A 41 6.71 -2.78 -2.51
CA GLN A 41 8.12 -2.56 -2.80
C GLN A 41 8.85 -2.22 -1.49
N ASP A 42 9.79 -3.07 -1.10
CA ASP A 42 10.67 -2.84 0.05
C ASP A 42 11.95 -2.19 -0.45
N LEU A 43 11.98 -0.85 -0.47
CA LEU A 43 13.14 -0.08 -0.94
C LEU A 43 14.26 0.00 0.10
N LEU A 44 13.94 -0.22 1.37
CA LEU A 44 14.92 -0.17 2.46
C LEU A 44 15.52 -1.53 2.80
N LEU A 45 15.00 -2.59 2.18
CA LEU A 45 15.48 -3.97 2.30
C LEU A 45 15.40 -4.45 3.75
N TYR A 46 14.35 -4.05 4.47
CA TYR A 46 14.15 -4.39 5.87
C TYR A 46 13.55 -5.79 6.08
N CYS A 47 12.92 -6.35 5.05
CA CYS A 47 12.30 -7.66 5.13
C CYS A 47 13.27 -8.79 4.78
N ASP A 48 13.33 -9.81 5.65
CA ASP A 48 14.11 -11.02 5.44
C ASP A 48 13.26 -12.30 5.57
N ASN A 49 13.85 -13.43 5.15
CA ASN A 49 13.15 -14.72 5.16
C ASN A 49 12.75 -15.19 6.57
N GLU A 50 13.36 -14.69 7.64
CA GLU A 50 12.98 -15.04 9.02
C GLU A 50 11.70 -14.34 9.45
N MET A 51 11.29 -13.28 8.74
CA MET A 51 10.01 -12.60 8.95
C MET A 51 8.83 -13.30 8.28
N LYS A 52 9.07 -14.28 7.40
CA LYS A 52 8.00 -15.02 6.71
C LYS A 52 7.07 -15.71 7.72
N GLY A 53 5.77 -15.55 7.49
CA GLY A 53 4.70 -16.07 8.34
C GLY A 53 4.39 -15.20 9.58
N LYS A 54 5.20 -14.17 9.88
CA LYS A 54 4.95 -13.25 10.98
C LYS A 54 4.07 -12.09 10.52
N ILE A 55 3.28 -11.56 11.46
CA ILE A 55 2.60 -10.29 11.29
C ILE A 55 3.64 -9.18 11.49
N ILE A 56 3.77 -8.32 10.50
CA ILE A 56 4.60 -7.13 10.55
C ILE A 56 3.67 -5.90 10.54
N GLU A 57 3.95 -4.91 11.40
CA GLU A 57 3.36 -3.58 11.25
C GLU A 57 4.19 -2.89 10.18
N ILE A 58 3.52 -2.40 9.14
CA ILE A 58 4.24 -1.85 8.02
C ILE A 58 3.77 -0.43 7.76
N ASP A 59 4.74 0.48 7.88
CA ASP A 59 4.60 1.88 7.50
C ASP A 59 4.76 1.97 5.99
N PHE A 60 3.64 2.03 5.27
CA PHE A 60 3.65 2.33 3.85
C PHE A 60 3.17 3.73 3.59
N SER A 61 3.93 4.43 2.75
CA SER A 61 3.43 5.59 2.05
C SER A 61 3.12 5.16 0.63
N VAL A 62 1.88 5.41 0.20
CA VAL A 62 1.54 5.35 -1.22
C VAL A 62 2.33 6.46 -1.92
N SER A 63 3.44 6.12 -2.58
CA SER A 63 4.28 7.12 -3.26
C SER A 63 3.49 7.71 -4.43
N GLN A 64 3.09 8.98 -4.30
CA GLN A 64 2.48 9.81 -5.34
C GLN A 64 1.50 9.06 -6.23
N SER A 65 0.23 8.96 -5.83
CA SER A 65 -0.82 8.61 -6.81
C SER A 65 -0.94 9.77 -7.81
N PHE A 66 -0.18 9.72 -8.91
CA PHE A 66 -0.24 10.75 -9.94
C PHE A 66 -1.66 10.83 -10.50
N SER A 67 -2.23 12.03 -10.43
CA SER A 67 -3.42 12.60 -11.09
C SER A 67 -4.27 11.67 -11.97
N GLY A 68 -5.58 11.68 -11.73
CA GLY A 68 -6.59 11.11 -12.62
C GLY A 68 -6.70 9.58 -12.54
N ASP A 69 -7.88 9.06 -12.20
CA ASP A 69 -8.26 7.64 -12.04
C ASP A 69 -7.64 6.83 -10.88
N ASN A 70 -6.48 7.25 -10.37
CA ASN A 70 -5.77 6.55 -9.29
C ASN A 70 -6.25 6.94 -7.88
N LEU A 71 -6.77 8.15 -7.70
CA LEU A 71 -7.40 8.59 -6.46
C LEU A 71 -8.75 9.24 -6.77
N VAL A 72 -9.84 8.60 -6.35
CA VAL A 72 -11.19 9.01 -6.76
C VAL A 72 -12.15 8.88 -5.58
N LYS A 73 -12.94 9.92 -5.30
CA LYS A 73 -14.04 9.83 -4.33
C LYS A 73 -15.05 8.76 -4.74
N GLN A 74 -15.58 8.05 -3.77
CA GLN A 74 -16.58 7.02 -3.94
C GLN A 74 -17.82 7.37 -3.13
N ASP A 75 -18.99 7.14 -3.69
CA ASP A 75 -20.25 7.23 -2.94
C ASP A 75 -20.49 5.97 -2.10
N ASN A 76 -19.88 4.85 -2.49
CA ASN A 76 -19.95 3.59 -1.75
C ASN A 76 -18.98 3.63 -0.56
N LYS A 77 -19.49 3.30 0.63
CA LYS A 77 -18.75 3.28 1.90
C LYS A 77 -18.04 1.95 2.21
N GLU A 78 -17.94 1.07 1.21
CA GLU A 78 -17.31 -0.24 1.35
C GLU A 78 -15.79 -0.10 1.48
N LYS A 79 -15.23 -0.66 2.55
CA LYS A 79 -13.79 -0.77 2.78
C LYS A 79 -13.33 -2.14 2.29
N LYS A 80 -12.35 -2.18 1.38
CA LYS A 80 -11.82 -3.43 0.81
C LYS A 80 -10.50 -3.23 0.09
N ILE A 81 -9.82 -4.34 -0.14
CA ILE A 81 -8.61 -4.41 -0.97
C ILE A 81 -8.92 -5.27 -2.19
N VAL A 82 -8.75 -4.70 -3.38
CA VAL A 82 -8.96 -5.40 -4.65
C VAL A 82 -7.61 -5.59 -5.33
N VAL A 83 -7.28 -6.86 -5.58
CA VAL A 83 -6.04 -7.24 -6.24
C VAL A 83 -6.39 -7.98 -7.52
N LYS A 84 -6.01 -7.39 -8.66
CA LYS A 84 -6.08 -8.10 -9.94
C LYS A 84 -4.90 -9.06 -10.03
N LYS A 85 -5.07 -10.29 -9.54
CA LYS A 85 -4.09 -11.34 -9.79
C LYS A 85 -4.01 -11.60 -11.31
N MET A 86 -2.90 -11.24 -11.96
CA MET A 86 -2.53 -11.81 -13.25
C MET A 86 -1.48 -12.90 -13.01
N TYR A 87 -1.93 -14.15 -12.99
CA TYR A 87 -1.03 -15.29 -13.13
C TYR A 87 -0.66 -15.43 -14.62
N SER A 88 0.59 -15.13 -14.96
CA SER A 88 1.16 -15.49 -16.26
C SER A 88 2.45 -16.31 -16.07
N GLY A 89 2.31 -17.60 -15.76
CA GLY A 89 3.46 -18.50 -15.57
C GLY A 89 4.33 -18.17 -14.34
N ASN A 90 5.65 -18.38 -14.44
CA ASN A 90 6.65 -18.16 -13.37
C ASN A 90 7.01 -16.67 -13.14
N LYS A 91 6.17 -15.72 -13.56
CA LYS A 91 6.39 -14.29 -13.34
C LYS A 91 5.09 -13.62 -12.93
N TYR A 92 5.14 -12.90 -11.82
CA TYR A 92 4.05 -12.04 -11.39
C TYR A 92 4.02 -10.79 -12.28
N SER A 93 2.95 -10.64 -13.06
CA SER A 93 2.59 -9.33 -13.64
C SER A 93 1.89 -8.55 -12.53
N LEU A 94 2.65 -7.72 -11.81
CA LEU A 94 2.15 -6.94 -10.69
C LEU A 94 1.31 -5.76 -11.20
N ASP A 95 -0.02 -5.93 -11.27
CA ASP A 95 -0.94 -4.78 -11.36
C ASP A 95 -0.99 -4.09 -9.98
N TYR A 96 -1.29 -2.79 -9.97
CA TYR A 96 -1.34 -2.02 -8.73
C TYR A 96 -2.50 -2.49 -7.84
N PRO A 97 -2.25 -2.76 -6.55
CA PRO A 97 -3.33 -3.01 -5.60
C PRO A 97 -4.27 -1.79 -5.56
N THR A 98 -5.56 -2.07 -5.42
CA THR A 98 -6.60 -1.04 -5.29
C THR A 98 -7.22 -1.10 -3.91
N PHE A 99 -7.12 -0.02 -3.15
CA PHE A 99 -7.69 0.13 -1.82
C PHE A 99 -8.96 0.96 -1.90
N TYR A 100 -9.94 0.61 -1.09
CA TYR A 100 -11.15 1.39 -0.86
C TYR A 100 -11.22 1.65 0.63
N GLY A 101 -11.36 2.92 1.00
CA GLY A 101 -11.29 3.32 2.40
C GLY A 101 -11.84 4.70 2.68
N GLU A 102 -11.86 5.05 3.96
CA GLU A 102 -12.34 6.32 4.49
C GLU A 102 -11.16 7.17 4.96
N ILE A 103 -11.14 8.45 4.61
CA ILE A 103 -10.14 9.39 5.15
C ILE A 103 -10.48 9.64 6.63
N VAL A 104 -9.66 9.11 7.53
CA VAL A 104 -9.86 9.23 8.99
C VAL A 104 -8.95 10.27 9.64
N GLY A 105 -7.97 10.78 8.90
CA GLY A 105 -7.04 11.78 9.42
C GLY A 105 -6.09 12.34 8.37
N ARG A 106 -5.20 13.22 8.85
CA ARG A 106 -4.12 13.83 8.09
C ARG A 106 -2.84 13.79 8.91
N MET A 107 -1.72 13.65 8.21
CA MET A 107 -0.40 13.80 8.82
C MET A 107 -0.04 15.29 8.96
N ASP A 108 1.14 15.58 9.52
CA ASP A 108 1.63 16.95 9.63
C ASP A 108 1.88 17.60 8.25
N ASP A 109 2.28 16.80 7.26
CA ASP A 109 2.25 17.24 5.87
C ASP A 109 0.80 17.19 5.37
N PRO A 110 0.19 18.33 4.98
CA PRO A 110 -1.18 18.37 4.50
C PRO A 110 -1.39 17.60 3.19
N SER A 111 -0.31 17.21 2.50
CA SER A 111 -0.35 16.32 1.33
C SER A 111 -0.35 14.84 1.65
N GLU A 112 -0.48 14.46 2.93
CA GLU A 112 -0.62 13.06 3.35
C GLU A 112 -1.92 12.82 4.12
N LEU A 113 -2.69 11.85 3.64
CA LEU A 113 -3.95 11.42 4.21
C LEU A 113 -3.77 10.10 4.96
N ILE A 114 -4.48 9.94 6.07
CA ILE A 114 -4.61 8.65 6.76
C ILE A 114 -5.94 8.05 6.35
N VAL A 115 -5.90 6.85 5.76
CA VAL A 115 -7.08 6.18 5.20
C VAL A 115 -7.29 4.84 5.88
N ASP A 116 -8.48 4.64 6.44
CA ASP A 116 -8.91 3.35 6.99
C ASP A 116 -9.52 2.49 5.87
N VAL A 117 -8.86 1.37 5.59
CA VAL A 117 -9.24 0.40 4.55
C VAL A 117 -9.88 -0.87 5.12
N GLY A 118 -10.28 -0.84 6.40
CA GLY A 118 -10.96 -1.93 7.11
C GLY A 118 -9.98 -2.86 7.84
N SER A 119 -8.89 -3.24 7.18
CA SER A 119 -7.86 -4.14 7.73
C SER A 119 -6.73 -3.38 8.45
N GLY A 120 -6.82 -2.05 8.52
CA GLY A 120 -5.82 -1.15 9.08
C GLY A 120 -5.89 0.23 8.44
N THR A 121 -4.97 1.11 8.83
CA THR A 121 -4.82 2.44 8.23
C THR A 121 -3.56 2.53 7.38
N ILE A 122 -3.66 3.21 6.24
CA ILE A 122 -2.54 3.46 5.32
C ILE A 122 -2.31 4.97 5.16
N SER A 123 -1.06 5.36 4.87
CA SER A 123 -0.73 6.75 4.49
C SER A 123 -0.79 6.89 2.98
N VAL A 124 -1.49 7.94 2.51
CA VAL A 124 -1.67 8.22 1.08
C VAL A 124 -1.16 9.61 0.76
N SER A 125 -0.06 9.69 0.02
CA SER A 125 0.46 10.96 -0.48
C SER A 125 -0.34 11.42 -1.71
N ILE A 126 -0.84 12.65 -1.64
CA ILE A 126 -1.64 13.30 -2.69
C ILE A 126 -0.93 14.53 -3.24
N ASN A 127 -1.31 14.99 -4.43
CA ASN A 127 -0.74 16.22 -4.97
C ASN A 127 -1.16 17.42 -4.12
N LYS A 128 -0.22 18.31 -3.76
CA LYS A 128 -0.49 19.55 -3.02
C LYS A 128 -1.62 20.41 -3.62
N LYS A 129 -1.81 20.36 -4.95
CA LYS A 129 -2.89 21.09 -5.65
C LYS A 129 -4.27 20.46 -5.50
N GLU A 130 -4.35 19.19 -5.11
CA GLU A 130 -5.59 18.42 -4.96
C GLU A 130 -5.97 18.24 -3.49
N VAL A 131 -5.16 18.74 -2.56
CA VAL A 131 -5.33 18.56 -1.12
C VAL A 131 -6.69 19.00 -0.61
N ASP A 132 -7.21 20.11 -1.14
CA ASP A 132 -8.49 20.67 -0.72
C ASP A 132 -9.70 19.89 -1.28
N ASN A 133 -9.46 18.99 -2.23
CA ASN A 133 -10.53 18.16 -2.80
C ASN A 133 -10.90 16.99 -1.89
N PHE A 134 -10.06 16.59 -0.95
CA PHE A 134 -10.23 15.39 -0.13
C PHE A 134 -10.31 15.72 1.36
N LEU A 135 -11.43 15.44 2.00
CA LEU A 135 -11.72 15.80 3.38
C LEU A 135 -11.85 14.56 4.26
N ILE A 136 -11.64 14.74 5.57
CA ILE A 136 -11.91 13.69 6.56
C ILE A 136 -13.38 13.28 6.47
N GLY A 137 -13.64 11.98 6.41
CA GLY A 137 -14.95 11.36 6.20
C GLY A 137 -15.28 11.06 4.73
N ASP A 138 -14.48 11.55 3.77
CA ASP A 138 -14.64 11.13 2.37
C ASP A 138 -14.21 9.66 2.21
N TYR A 139 -14.96 8.95 1.37
CA TYR A 139 -14.59 7.61 0.92
C TYR A 139 -13.87 7.71 -0.41
N ILE A 140 -12.76 6.99 -0.54
CA ILE A 140 -11.87 7.08 -1.70
C ILE A 140 -11.44 5.69 -2.17
N LYS A 141 -11.26 5.60 -3.49
CA LYS A 141 -10.55 4.52 -4.16
C LYS A 141 -9.12 4.99 -4.43
N ILE A 142 -8.15 4.16 -4.08
CA ILE A 142 -6.71 4.40 -4.25
C ILE A 142 -6.14 3.25 -5.07
N ARG A 143 -5.55 3.52 -6.24
CA ARG A 143 -4.82 2.54 -7.06
C ARG A 143 -3.39 3.02 -7.24
N SER A 144 -2.44 2.34 -6.62
CA SER A 144 -1.04 2.77 -6.66
C SER A 144 -0.08 1.65 -6.25
N SER A 145 1.21 1.85 -6.54
CA SER A 145 2.28 1.11 -5.87
C SER A 145 2.30 1.45 -4.39
N LEU A 146 2.58 0.43 -3.58
CA LEU A 146 2.92 0.59 -2.18
C LEU A 146 4.44 0.54 -2.04
N VAL A 147 4.98 1.48 -1.27
CA VAL A 147 6.42 1.59 -1.02
C VAL A 147 6.64 1.65 0.49
N GLN A 148 7.51 0.78 0.98
CA GLN A 148 8.00 0.85 2.35
C GLN A 148 9.14 1.87 2.44
N PHE A 149 9.03 2.78 3.40
CA PHE A 149 10.07 3.75 3.78
C PHE A 149 10.49 3.56 5.23
#